data_AF-A0A524I8R7-F1
#
_entry.id   AF-A0A524I8R7-F1
#
_cell.length_a   1.000
_cell.length_b   1.000
_cell.length_c   1.000
_cell.angle_alpha   90.00
_cell.angle_beta   90.00
_cell.angle_gamma   90.00
#
_symmetry.space_group_name_H-M   'P 1'
#
loop_
_entity.id
_entity.type
_entity.pdbx_description
1 polymer ?
#
loop_
_entity_poly.entity_id
_entity_poly.type
_entity_poly.pdbx_seq_one_letter_code
_entity_poly.pdbx_strand_id
1 'polypeptide(L)'
;MGRSIMSNGNSRRILFALGAIFLSVLALAATGVSAIPKKDTWYTQHYTIMQGFERKAYRALSVDGRKVFQELFWAARTRDARETFQARLEYVKKNFWKENSRQPWNTDRSRVYLLNGSPASIDYDQNISFAQAVGGQMAPATDRTNEDVGANRAEVWIYPYDKYFIKYTFAFVQPYQWKITQTTGNRYLGELETFNKNITFGIVDLEKYKQELADLQKKK
;
A
#
# COMPACT_ATOMS: atom_id res chain seq x y z
N MET A 1 -72.02 -56.56 -27.99
CA MET A 1 -71.58 -57.26 -26.76
C MET A 1 -70.35 -56.55 -26.24
N GLY A 2 -70.34 -56.19 -24.94
CA GLY A 2 -69.21 -55.64 -24.18
C GLY A 2 -68.88 -54.17 -24.49
N ARG A 3 -69.26 -53.19 -23.66
CA ARG A 3 -68.52 -52.70 -22.47
C ARG A 3 -67.07 -52.33 -22.81
N SER A 4 -66.48 -51.21 -22.43
CA SER A 4 -66.81 -50.11 -21.50
C SER A 4 -65.58 -49.19 -21.62
N ILE A 5 -65.71 -47.95 -22.11
CA ILE A 5 -65.87 -46.72 -21.31
C ILE A 5 -64.55 -46.22 -20.70
N MET A 6 -64.18 -45.04 -21.21
CA MET A 6 -63.61 -43.89 -20.50
C MET A 6 -62.16 -43.97 -20.05
N SER A 7 -61.45 -42.84 -19.92
CA SER A 7 -61.65 -41.43 -20.27
C SER A 7 -60.53 -40.69 -19.57
N ASN A 8 -60.23 -39.50 -20.09
CA ASN A 8 -59.66 -38.37 -19.37
C ASN A 8 -58.29 -38.60 -18.70
N GLY A 9 -57.25 -37.92 -19.16
CA GLY A 9 -57.26 -36.47 -19.27
C GLY A 9 -56.72 -35.93 -17.97
N ASN A 10 -55.51 -35.39 -18.02
CA ASN A 10 -55.03 -34.35 -17.14
C ASN A 10 -53.72 -33.84 -17.74
N SER A 11 -53.80 -32.81 -18.58
CA SER A 11 -53.72 -31.43 -18.09
C SER A 11 -52.34 -31.12 -17.52
N ARG A 12 -51.50 -30.51 -18.36
CA ARG A 12 -50.84 -29.23 -18.04
C ARG A 12 -50.28 -29.13 -16.61
N ARG A 13 -49.48 -30.09 -16.15
CA ARG A 13 -48.75 -29.99 -14.87
C ARG A 13 -47.47 -30.82 -14.88
N ILE A 14 -46.59 -30.61 -15.84
CA ILE A 14 -45.15 -30.87 -15.65
C ILE A 14 -44.39 -29.65 -16.17
N LEU A 15 -44.71 -28.52 -15.54
CA LEU A 15 -43.89 -27.34 -15.44
C LEU A 15 -43.02 -27.52 -14.18
N PHE A 16 -41.75 -27.14 -14.26
CA PHE A 16 -40.84 -26.87 -13.11
C PHE A 16 -40.12 -28.02 -12.39
N ALA A 17 -39.42 -28.93 -13.09
CA ALA A 17 -38.54 -29.88 -12.38
C ALA A 17 -37.15 -30.15 -12.97
N LEU A 18 -36.75 -29.54 -14.09
CA LEU A 18 -35.43 -29.82 -14.71
C LEU A 18 -34.68 -28.57 -15.19
N GLY A 19 -34.98 -27.41 -14.58
CA GLY A 19 -34.30 -26.13 -14.86
C GLY A 19 -33.70 -25.45 -13.61
N ALA A 20 -33.60 -26.17 -12.48
CA ALA A 20 -33.23 -25.61 -11.17
C ALA A 20 -32.01 -26.29 -10.52
N ILE A 21 -31.10 -26.87 -11.32
CA ILE A 21 -29.83 -27.45 -10.82
C ILE A 21 -28.59 -26.71 -11.39
N PHE A 22 -28.79 -25.72 -12.25
CA PHE A 22 -27.70 -24.89 -12.81
C PHE A 22 -27.60 -23.49 -12.19
N LEU A 23 -28.08 -23.31 -10.96
CA LEU A 23 -28.15 -22.01 -10.28
C LEU A 23 -27.71 -22.07 -8.80
N SER A 24 -26.79 -22.98 -8.48
CA SER A 24 -26.41 -23.25 -7.07
C SER A 24 -24.90 -23.21 -6.77
N VAL A 25 -24.03 -22.74 -7.68
CA VAL A 25 -22.56 -22.74 -7.46
C VAL A 25 -21.88 -21.38 -7.63
N LEU A 26 -22.60 -20.29 -7.91
CA LEU A 26 -22.02 -18.94 -7.87
C LEU A 26 -22.70 -18.03 -6.85
N ALA A 27 -22.77 -18.49 -5.59
CA ALA A 27 -22.59 -17.58 -4.47
C ALA A 27 -21.09 -17.25 -4.39
N LEU A 28 -20.56 -16.53 -5.39
CA LEU A 28 -19.33 -15.79 -5.20
C LEU A 28 -19.67 -14.83 -4.06
N ALA A 29 -19.09 -15.08 -2.88
CA ALA A 29 -18.98 -14.09 -1.84
C ALA A 29 -18.40 -12.85 -2.52
N ALA A 30 -19.27 -11.89 -2.84
CA ALA A 30 -18.87 -10.52 -3.05
C ALA A 30 -18.29 -10.12 -1.70
N THR A 31 -17.00 -10.40 -1.50
CA THR A 31 -16.23 -9.82 -0.42
C THR A 31 -16.34 -8.33 -0.69
N GLY A 32 -17.32 -7.70 -0.04
CA GLY A 32 -17.47 -6.26 -0.03
C GLY A 32 -16.11 -5.72 0.33
N VAL A 33 -15.42 -5.15 -0.66
CA VAL A 33 -14.24 -4.35 -0.41
C VAL A 33 -14.82 -3.12 0.25
N SER A 34 -15.01 -3.19 1.57
CA SER A 34 -15.34 -2.04 2.37
C SER A 34 -14.25 -1.04 2.07
N ALA A 35 -14.59 0.00 1.32
CA ALA A 35 -13.65 1.06 1.00
C ALA A 35 -13.06 1.53 2.33
N ILE A 36 -11.73 1.54 2.44
CA ILE A 36 -11.08 2.15 3.60
C ILE A 36 -11.64 3.57 3.65
N PRO A 37 -12.22 4.02 4.78
CA PRO A 37 -12.61 5.41 4.92
C PRO A 37 -11.38 6.23 4.52
N LYS A 38 -11.54 7.22 3.62
CA LYS A 38 -10.43 8.07 3.12
C LYS A 38 -9.61 8.76 4.24
N LYS A 39 -9.95 8.53 5.51
CA LYS A 39 -9.43 9.11 6.75
C LYS A 39 -8.91 8.08 7.77
N ASP A 40 -8.68 6.82 7.41
CA ASP A 40 -8.07 5.85 8.34
C ASP A 40 -6.58 6.15 8.52
N THR A 41 -6.29 7.04 9.48
CA THR A 41 -4.95 7.54 9.79
C THR A 41 -3.98 6.39 10.07
N TRP A 42 -4.41 5.40 10.86
CA TRP A 42 -3.57 4.26 11.21
C TRP A 42 -3.14 3.51 9.95
N TYR A 43 -4.08 3.15 9.08
CA TYR A 43 -3.73 2.48 7.82
C TYR A 43 -2.76 3.31 6.98
N THR A 44 -3.00 4.62 6.82
CA THR A 44 -2.13 5.49 6.00
C THR A 44 -0.71 5.63 6.56
N GLN A 45 -0.53 5.48 7.87
CA GLN A 45 0.81 5.48 8.48
C GLN A 45 1.53 4.15 8.22
N HIS A 46 0.82 3.02 8.30
CA HIS A 46 1.45 1.70 8.39
C HIS A 46 1.48 0.93 7.06
N TYR A 47 0.69 1.31 6.03
CA TYR A 47 0.56 0.49 4.81
C TYR A 47 1.88 0.24 4.05
N THR A 48 2.85 1.13 4.21
CA THR A 48 4.20 1.04 3.61
C THR A 48 4.98 -0.17 4.13
N ILE A 49 4.81 -0.50 5.41
CA ILE A 49 5.47 -1.63 6.08
C ILE A 49 4.58 -2.90 6.12
N MET A 50 3.36 -2.80 5.61
CA MET A 50 2.47 -3.96 5.47
C MET A 50 2.90 -4.88 4.33
N GLN A 51 2.68 -6.16 4.54
CA GLN A 51 2.68 -7.19 3.52
C GLN A 51 1.41 -7.11 2.65
N GLY A 52 1.44 -7.74 1.47
CA GLY A 52 0.30 -7.71 0.53
C GLY A 52 -0.99 -8.27 1.14
N PHE A 53 -0.89 -9.40 1.85
CA PHE A 53 -2.03 -10.04 2.48
C PHE A 53 -2.60 -9.24 3.67
N GLU A 54 -1.74 -8.55 4.43
CA GLU A 54 -2.14 -7.68 5.53
C GLU A 54 -3.03 -6.53 5.04
N ARG A 55 -2.63 -5.86 3.94
CA ARG A 55 -3.45 -4.79 3.33
C ARG A 55 -4.81 -5.31 2.87
N LYS A 56 -4.85 -6.50 2.26
CA LYS A 56 -6.10 -7.13 1.82
C LYS A 56 -6.98 -7.48 3.01
N ALA A 57 -6.40 -8.07 4.06
CA ALA A 57 -7.11 -8.42 5.29
C ALA A 57 -7.69 -7.17 5.97
N TYR A 58 -6.87 -6.13 6.19
CA TYR A 58 -7.30 -4.89 6.85
C TYR A 58 -8.52 -4.24 6.18
N ARG A 59 -8.51 -4.19 4.84
CA ARG A 59 -9.61 -3.63 4.03
C ARG A 59 -10.92 -4.38 4.25
N ALA A 60 -10.85 -5.69 4.48
CA ALA A 60 -12.02 -6.52 4.65
C ALA A 60 -12.64 -6.43 6.05
N LEU A 61 -11.95 -5.86 7.04
CA LEU A 61 -12.39 -5.83 8.44
C LEU A 61 -13.36 -4.69 8.75
N SER A 62 -14.24 -4.94 9.73
CA SER A 62 -15.08 -3.93 10.38
C SER A 62 -14.23 -2.95 11.21
N VAL A 63 -14.84 -1.87 11.72
CA VAL A 63 -14.14 -0.88 12.55
C VAL A 63 -13.52 -1.52 13.80
N ASP A 64 -14.26 -2.40 14.49
CA ASP A 64 -13.73 -3.08 15.67
C ASP A 64 -12.72 -4.17 15.31
N GLY A 65 -12.94 -4.89 14.20
CA GLY A 65 -11.96 -5.82 13.67
C GLY A 65 -10.61 -5.14 13.36
N ARG A 66 -10.63 -3.89 12.88
CA ARG A 66 -9.39 -3.13 12.66
C ARG A 66 -8.65 -2.84 13.95
N LYS A 67 -9.31 -2.52 15.07
CA LYS A 67 -8.62 -2.31 16.36
C LYS A 67 -7.86 -3.56 16.78
N VAL A 68 -8.50 -4.74 16.66
CA VAL A 68 -7.85 -6.03 16.96
C VAL A 68 -6.70 -6.30 15.99
N PHE A 69 -6.87 -5.99 14.70
CA PHE A 69 -5.80 -6.10 13.71
C PHE A 69 -4.57 -5.28 14.09
N GLN A 70 -4.74 -4.06 14.62
CA GLN A 70 -3.62 -3.18 14.97
C GLN A 70 -2.73 -3.80 16.06
N GLU A 71 -3.33 -4.47 17.04
CA GLU A 71 -2.59 -5.18 18.08
C GLU A 71 -1.91 -6.43 17.52
N LEU A 72 -2.62 -7.25 16.73
CA LEU A 72 -2.05 -8.44 16.09
C LEU A 72 -0.90 -8.09 15.13
N PHE A 73 -1.04 -7.00 14.39
CA PHE A 73 -0.03 -6.48 13.48
C PHE A 73 1.32 -6.26 14.19
N TRP A 74 1.29 -5.67 15.39
CA TRP A 74 2.53 -5.46 16.15
C TRP A 74 2.98 -6.70 16.90
N ALA A 75 2.05 -7.50 17.44
CA ALA A 75 2.37 -8.73 18.16
C ALA A 75 3.06 -9.78 17.27
N ALA A 76 2.75 -9.80 15.97
CA ALA A 76 3.32 -10.75 15.01
C ALA A 76 4.74 -10.36 14.55
N ARG A 77 5.21 -9.15 14.87
CA ARG A 77 6.51 -8.63 14.41
C ARG A 77 7.61 -8.83 15.44
N THR A 78 8.85 -8.59 15.02
CA THR A 78 10.00 -8.57 15.93
C THR A 78 9.81 -7.51 17.02
N ARG A 79 10.41 -7.75 18.19
CA ARG A 79 10.23 -6.91 19.39
C ARG A 79 10.48 -5.42 19.12
N ASP A 80 11.52 -5.13 18.35
CA ASP A 80 12.01 -3.76 18.15
C ASP A 80 11.32 -3.06 16.95
N ALA A 81 10.46 -3.77 16.20
CA ALA A 81 9.82 -3.24 14.98
C ALA A 81 8.90 -2.05 15.28
N ARG A 82 8.12 -2.12 16.37
CA ARG A 82 7.18 -1.06 16.76
C ARG A 82 7.91 0.22 17.15
N GLU A 83 8.94 0.10 17.97
CA GLU A 83 9.77 1.23 18.41
C GLU A 83 10.51 1.85 17.23
N THR A 84 11.13 1.03 16.38
CA THR A 84 11.81 1.46 15.15
C THR A 84 10.86 2.25 14.24
N PHE A 85 9.64 1.74 14.02
CA PHE A 85 8.65 2.44 13.20
C PHE A 85 8.23 3.77 13.83
N GLN A 86 7.98 3.80 15.13
CA GLN A 86 7.57 5.01 15.85
C GLN A 86 8.64 6.10 15.74
N ALA A 87 9.92 5.77 15.97
CA ALA A 87 11.03 6.70 15.82
C ALA A 87 11.12 7.27 14.39
N ARG A 88 10.94 6.41 13.37
CA ARG A 88 10.91 6.85 11.97
C ARG A 88 9.71 7.76 11.67
N LEU A 89 8.53 7.45 12.20
CA LEU A 89 7.33 8.25 12.03
C LEU A 89 7.47 9.64 12.67
N GLU A 90 8.13 9.75 13.82
CA GLU A 90 8.43 11.03 14.47
C GLU A 90 9.39 11.88 13.65
N TYR A 91 10.47 11.27 13.14
CA TYR A 91 11.37 11.95 12.21
C TYR A 91 10.62 12.49 10.99
N VAL A 92 9.76 11.67 10.39
CA VAL A 92 8.96 12.04 9.21
C VAL A 92 8.02 13.21 9.52
N LYS A 93 7.30 13.17 10.65
CA LYS A 93 6.43 14.28 11.08
C LYS A 93 7.21 15.57 11.31
N LYS A 94 8.44 15.49 11.81
CA LYS A 94 9.30 16.65 12.05
C LYS A 94 9.88 17.24 10.76
N ASN A 95 10.30 16.41 9.80
CA ASN A 95 11.10 16.85 8.66
C ASN A 95 10.30 17.03 7.37
N PHE A 96 9.23 16.27 7.16
CA PHE A 96 8.48 16.23 5.88
C PHE A 96 7.09 16.88 5.94
N TRP A 97 6.76 17.58 7.03
CA TRP A 97 5.45 18.21 7.19
C TRP A 97 5.13 19.27 6.13
N LYS A 98 6.13 19.95 5.56
CA LYS A 98 5.92 20.98 4.53
C LYS A 98 5.43 20.39 3.20
N GLU A 99 5.78 19.14 2.89
CA GLU A 99 5.33 18.45 1.68
C GLU A 99 3.84 18.05 1.77
N ASN A 100 3.38 17.68 2.96
CA ASN A 100 1.99 17.33 3.24
C ASN A 100 1.68 17.54 4.73
N SER A 101 1.20 18.73 5.10
CA SER A 101 0.99 19.09 6.50
C SER A 101 -0.10 18.27 7.20
N ARG A 102 -1.11 17.80 6.45
CA ARG A 102 -2.20 16.98 6.99
C ARG A 102 -1.78 15.54 7.25
N GLN A 103 -0.91 15.01 6.40
CA GLN A 103 -0.40 13.65 6.49
C GLN A 103 1.10 13.63 6.14
N PRO A 104 1.98 14.10 7.04
CA PRO A 104 3.42 14.17 6.75
C PRO A 104 4.03 12.82 6.36
N TRP A 105 3.46 11.71 6.84
CA TRP A 105 3.86 10.34 6.50
C TRP A 105 3.46 9.88 5.09
N ASN A 106 2.60 10.63 4.40
CA ASN A 106 2.03 10.25 3.11
C ASN A 106 2.67 11.06 1.96
N THR A 107 4.00 11.07 1.91
CA THR A 107 4.83 11.64 0.84
C THR A 107 5.81 10.60 0.34
N ASP A 108 6.46 10.83 -0.80
CA ASP A 108 7.39 9.85 -1.36
C ASP A 108 8.62 9.66 -0.46
N ARG A 109 9.23 10.77 0.00
CA ARG A 109 10.34 10.72 0.96
C ARG A 109 9.95 10.03 2.26
N SER A 110 8.75 10.33 2.77
CA SER A 110 8.22 9.69 3.97
C SER A 110 8.06 8.19 3.84
N ARG A 111 7.53 7.69 2.72
CA ARG A 111 7.36 6.25 2.49
C ARG A 111 8.72 5.55 2.43
N VAL A 112 9.68 6.12 1.71
CA VAL A 112 11.04 5.59 1.62
C VAL A 112 11.70 5.57 3.00
N TYR A 113 11.58 6.64 3.78
CA TYR A 113 12.16 6.73 5.11
C TYR A 113 11.51 5.79 6.12
N LEU A 114 10.18 5.66 6.12
CA LEU A 114 9.46 4.75 7.01
C LEU A 114 9.90 3.30 6.76
N LEU A 115 10.09 2.91 5.49
CA LEU A 115 10.50 1.57 5.12
C LEU A 115 11.99 1.31 5.36
N ASN A 116 12.85 2.18 4.86
CA ASN A 116 14.30 1.94 4.79
C ASN A 116 15.08 2.60 5.93
N GLY A 117 14.49 3.55 6.65
CA GLY A 117 15.18 4.35 7.66
C GLY A 117 16.07 5.43 7.03
N SER A 118 17.07 5.87 7.78
CA SER A 118 18.02 6.88 7.33
C SER A 118 18.90 6.33 6.20
N PRO A 119 19.09 7.08 5.11
CA PRO A 119 20.06 6.70 4.07
C PRO A 119 21.49 6.82 4.61
N ALA A 120 22.43 6.11 3.98
CA ALA A 120 23.85 6.24 4.28
C ALA A 120 24.41 7.60 3.82
N SER A 121 23.89 8.15 2.73
CA SER A 121 24.18 9.52 2.29
C SER A 121 23.00 10.15 1.56
N ILE A 122 22.99 11.48 1.54
CA ILE A 122 22.06 12.31 0.77
C ILE A 122 22.91 13.21 -0.11
N ASP A 123 22.79 13.02 -1.43
CA ASP A 123 23.47 13.83 -2.44
C ASP A 123 22.47 14.77 -3.10
N TYR A 124 22.96 15.90 -3.64
CA TYR A 124 22.16 16.86 -4.38
C TYR A 124 22.71 17.00 -5.79
N ASP A 125 21.96 16.53 -6.78
CA ASP A 125 22.33 16.62 -8.20
C ASP A 125 21.57 17.77 -8.88
N GLN A 126 22.19 18.44 -9.86
CA GLN A 126 21.49 19.43 -10.68
C GLN A 126 20.64 18.68 -11.71
N ASN A 127 19.33 18.66 -11.49
CA ASN A 127 18.40 17.90 -12.30
C ASN A 127 18.08 18.64 -13.60
N ILE A 128 19.01 18.60 -14.55
CA ILE A 128 18.82 19.21 -15.89
C ILE A 128 17.77 18.41 -16.70
N SER A 129 17.61 17.11 -16.43
CA SER A 129 16.76 16.21 -17.24
C SER A 129 15.26 16.28 -16.95
N PHE A 130 14.82 16.53 -15.71
CA PHE A 130 13.39 16.56 -15.39
C PHE A 130 12.72 17.86 -15.88
N ALA A 131 13.42 19.01 -15.82
CA ALA A 131 12.92 20.26 -16.39
C ALA A 131 12.57 20.13 -17.89
N GLN A 132 13.32 19.32 -18.64
CA GLN A 132 13.03 18.97 -20.03
C GLN A 132 11.85 18.00 -20.20
N ALA A 133 11.63 17.08 -19.25
CA ALA A 133 10.61 16.03 -19.36
C ALA A 133 9.19 16.48 -18.99
N VAL A 134 9.03 17.54 -18.18
CA VAL A 134 7.71 18.03 -17.73
C VAL A 134 7.21 19.24 -18.53
N GLY A 135 7.85 19.58 -19.66
CA GLY A 135 7.39 20.65 -20.54
C GLY A 135 7.41 22.05 -19.93
N GLY A 136 8.20 22.26 -18.87
CA GLY A 136 8.40 23.58 -18.28
C GLY A 136 9.22 24.45 -19.21
N GLN A 137 8.65 25.56 -19.68
CA GLN A 137 9.40 26.59 -20.40
C GLN A 137 10.64 26.97 -19.58
N MET A 138 11.83 26.87 -20.20
CA MET A 138 13.07 27.36 -19.62
C MET A 138 12.91 28.87 -19.36
N ALA A 139 12.65 29.26 -18.12
CA ALA A 139 12.70 30.65 -17.72
C ALA A 139 14.17 31.13 -17.82
N PRO A 140 14.43 32.30 -18.41
CA PRO A 140 15.77 32.85 -18.51
C PRO A 140 16.37 33.08 -17.11
N ALA A 141 17.68 32.92 -17.02
CA ALA A 141 18.43 33.03 -15.78
C ALA A 141 18.41 34.48 -15.24
N THR A 142 17.42 34.80 -14.41
CA THR A 142 17.37 36.06 -13.65
C THR A 142 16.94 35.82 -12.22
N ASP A 143 17.72 36.40 -11.30
CA ASP A 143 17.55 36.56 -9.84
C ASP A 143 17.19 35.32 -9.01
N ARG A 144 18.24 34.58 -8.62
CA ARG A 144 18.16 33.35 -7.83
C ARG A 144 17.94 33.65 -6.35
N THR A 145 16.69 33.87 -5.97
CA THR A 145 16.28 33.69 -4.57
C THR A 145 16.40 32.21 -4.19
N ASN A 146 16.71 31.91 -2.93
CA ASN A 146 16.98 30.54 -2.43
C ASN A 146 15.86 29.51 -2.70
N GLU A 147 14.67 29.94 -3.12
CA GLU A 147 13.55 29.08 -3.50
C GLU A 147 13.70 28.49 -4.93
N ASP A 148 14.29 29.23 -5.88
CA ASP A 148 14.50 28.76 -7.27
C ASP A 148 15.60 27.70 -7.38
N VAL A 149 16.49 27.64 -6.39
CA VAL A 149 17.56 26.65 -6.32
C VAL A 149 17.01 25.24 -6.10
N GLY A 150 15.83 25.10 -5.48
CA GLY A 150 15.16 23.82 -5.28
C GLY A 150 14.56 23.25 -6.56
N ALA A 151 14.02 24.10 -7.44
CA ALA A 151 13.30 23.69 -8.67
C ALA A 151 14.16 22.92 -9.68
N ASN A 152 15.47 23.16 -9.68
CA ASN A 152 16.42 22.49 -10.58
C ASN A 152 17.33 21.46 -9.89
N ARG A 153 16.95 20.97 -8.70
CA ARG A 153 17.76 20.00 -7.95
C ARG A 153 17.03 18.69 -7.70
N ALA A 154 17.76 17.60 -7.83
CA ALA A 154 17.37 16.29 -7.36
C ALA A 154 18.03 16.01 -6.01
N GLU A 155 17.28 15.43 -5.08
CA GLU A 155 17.81 14.88 -3.83
C GLU A 155 17.94 13.36 -4.02
N VAL A 156 19.14 12.82 -3.81
CA VAL A 156 19.45 11.41 -4.06
C VAL A 156 19.82 10.76 -2.73
N TRP A 157 18.97 9.85 -2.25
CA TRP A 157 19.22 9.07 -1.04
C TRP A 157 19.88 7.75 -1.41
N ILE A 158 21.00 7.44 -0.77
CA ILE A 158 21.78 6.24 -1.04
C ILE A 158 21.66 5.26 0.13
N TYR A 159 21.25 4.03 -0.18
CA TYR A 159 21.15 2.93 0.77
C TYR A 159 22.10 1.79 0.38
N PRO A 160 22.90 1.27 1.33
CA PRO A 160 23.67 0.06 1.09
C PRO A 160 22.74 -1.16 1.09
N TYR A 161 22.92 -2.05 0.11
CA TYR A 161 22.22 -3.32 0.03
C TYR A 161 23.15 -4.40 -0.52
N ASP A 162 23.52 -5.36 0.33
CA ASP A 162 24.57 -6.34 0.03
C ASP A 162 25.86 -5.62 -0.43
N LYS A 163 26.31 -5.84 -1.66
CA LYS A 163 27.47 -5.17 -2.28
C LYS A 163 27.09 -3.99 -3.18
N TYR A 164 25.81 -3.61 -3.21
CA TYR A 164 25.27 -2.59 -4.11
C TYR A 164 24.84 -1.33 -3.36
N PHE A 165 24.79 -0.21 -4.07
CA PHE A 165 24.19 1.03 -3.60
C PHE A 165 22.87 1.26 -4.35
N ILE A 166 21.80 1.42 -3.59
CA ILE A 166 20.46 1.67 -4.11
C ILE A 166 20.14 3.15 -3.96
N LYS A 167 19.72 3.79 -5.05
CA LYS A 167 19.48 5.24 -5.07
C LYS A 167 18.00 5.53 -5.16
N TYR A 168 17.47 6.30 -4.21
CA TYR A 168 16.17 6.93 -4.36
C TYR A 168 16.38 8.37 -4.81
N THR A 169 15.99 8.69 -6.04
CA THR A 169 16.08 10.07 -6.55
C THR A 169 14.72 10.75 -6.38
N PHE A 170 14.73 11.95 -5.83
CA PHE A 170 13.55 12.79 -5.65
C PHE A 170 13.73 14.10 -6.41
N ALA A 171 12.78 14.45 -7.27
CA ALA A 171 12.70 15.75 -7.91
C ALA A 171 11.80 16.69 -7.11
N PHE A 172 12.22 17.94 -6.96
CA PHE A 172 11.38 18.96 -6.36
C PHE A 172 10.24 19.34 -7.30
N VAL A 173 9.03 19.47 -6.75
CA VAL A 173 7.83 19.93 -7.44
C VAL A 173 7.22 21.04 -6.58
N GLN A 174 7.06 22.22 -7.17
CA GLN A 174 6.45 23.34 -6.47
C GLN A 174 4.95 23.09 -6.18
N PRO A 175 4.42 23.56 -5.03
CA PRO A 175 5.13 24.10 -3.87
C PRO A 175 5.53 22.99 -2.89
N TYR A 176 6.80 22.95 -2.50
CA TYR A 176 7.34 22.13 -1.39
C TYR A 176 7.22 20.60 -1.49
N GLN A 177 6.97 20.02 -2.66
CA GLN A 177 6.85 18.56 -2.79
C GLN A 177 8.14 17.95 -3.33
N TRP A 178 8.46 16.75 -2.86
CA TRP A 178 9.51 15.92 -3.43
C TRP A 178 8.88 14.65 -3.98
N LYS A 179 9.02 14.44 -5.28
CA LYS A 179 8.44 13.29 -5.99
C LYS A 179 9.53 12.32 -6.37
N ILE A 180 9.29 11.03 -6.12
CA ILE A 180 10.22 10.00 -6.53
C ILE A 180 10.30 9.97 -8.06
N THR A 181 11.51 10.11 -8.58
CA THR A 181 11.82 9.94 -10.00
C THR A 181 12.69 8.72 -10.11
N GLN A 182 12.10 7.60 -10.52
CA GLN A 182 12.87 6.37 -10.71
C GLN A 182 13.75 6.55 -11.95
N THR A 183 15.05 6.71 -11.73
CA THR A 183 16.06 6.71 -12.77
C THR A 183 16.44 5.26 -13.10
N THR A 184 16.72 5.02 -14.38
CA THR A 184 17.28 3.75 -14.87
C THR A 184 18.56 3.42 -14.09
N GLY A 185 18.68 2.18 -13.58
CA GLY A 185 19.89 1.70 -12.88
C GLY A 185 19.67 1.07 -11.51
N ASN A 186 18.48 1.21 -10.90
CA ASN A 186 18.18 0.61 -9.59
C ASN A 186 17.66 -0.83 -9.68
N ARG A 187 18.49 -1.75 -10.20
CA ARG A 187 18.10 -3.16 -10.41
C ARG A 187 17.59 -3.84 -9.13
N TYR A 188 18.12 -3.44 -7.97
CA TYR A 188 17.87 -4.11 -6.68
C TYR A 188 16.96 -3.32 -5.73
N LEU A 189 16.21 -2.34 -6.26
CA LEU A 189 15.31 -1.53 -5.44
C LEU A 189 14.23 -2.38 -4.76
N GLY A 190 13.59 -3.26 -5.53
CA GLY A 190 12.51 -4.11 -5.02
C GLY A 190 13.00 -5.10 -3.96
N GLU A 191 14.23 -5.59 -4.13
CA GLU A 191 14.91 -6.48 -3.19
C GLU A 191 15.24 -5.78 -1.88
N LEU A 192 15.73 -4.53 -1.91
CA LEU A 192 15.92 -3.71 -0.70
C LEU A 192 14.59 -3.49 0.04
N GLU A 193 13.53 -3.12 -0.67
CA GLU A 193 12.22 -2.88 -0.06
C GLU A 193 11.63 -4.16 0.55
N THR A 194 11.81 -5.29 -0.13
CA THR A 194 11.38 -6.61 0.34
C THR A 194 12.19 -7.03 1.56
N PHE A 195 13.51 -6.82 1.52
CA PHE A 195 14.41 -7.08 2.63
C PHE A 195 13.97 -6.32 3.88
N ASN A 196 13.74 -5.00 3.80
CA ASN A 196 13.32 -4.23 4.96
C ASN A 196 11.93 -4.61 5.48
N LYS A 197 11.00 -5.00 4.61
CA LYS A 197 9.69 -5.55 5.03
C LYS A 197 9.82 -6.90 5.76
N ASN A 198 10.82 -7.70 5.41
CA ASN A 198 10.98 -9.05 5.96
C ASN A 198 11.95 -9.13 7.13
N ILE A 199 12.92 -8.23 7.22
CA ILE A 199 13.95 -8.24 8.25
C ILE A 199 13.61 -7.23 9.34
N THR A 200 13.38 -5.96 8.98
CA THR A 200 13.06 -4.92 9.98
C THR A 200 11.61 -5.02 10.46
N PHE A 201 10.67 -5.21 9.54
CA PHE A 201 9.23 -5.30 9.84
C PHE A 201 8.68 -6.71 9.63
N GLY A 202 9.58 -7.70 9.70
CA GLY A 202 9.29 -9.11 9.49
C GLY A 202 8.30 -9.67 10.48
N ILE A 203 7.60 -10.71 10.04
CA ILE A 203 6.65 -11.46 10.84
C ILE A 203 7.38 -12.68 11.41
N VAL A 204 7.33 -12.85 12.73
CA VAL A 204 8.06 -13.92 13.45
C VAL A 204 7.47 -15.29 13.14
N ASP A 205 6.15 -15.42 13.20
CA ASP A 205 5.41 -16.64 12.86
C ASP A 205 4.32 -16.31 11.84
N LEU A 206 4.66 -16.51 10.56
CA LEU A 206 3.79 -16.13 9.44
C LEU A 206 2.51 -16.96 9.40
N GLU A 207 2.60 -18.25 9.68
CA GLU A 207 1.45 -19.15 9.53
C GLU A 207 0.46 -18.96 10.68
N LYS A 208 0.95 -18.83 11.92
CA LYS A 208 0.11 -18.45 13.05
C LYS A 208 -0.58 -17.11 12.80
N TYR A 209 0.17 -16.11 12.34
CA TYR A 209 -0.40 -14.78 12.10
C TYR A 209 -1.46 -14.79 11.00
N LYS A 210 -1.24 -15.51 9.90
CA LYS A 210 -2.27 -15.68 8.86
C LYS A 210 -3.53 -16.34 9.40
N GLN A 211 -3.39 -17.34 10.28
CA GLN A 211 -4.53 -17.99 10.92
C GLN A 211 -5.30 -17.02 11.81
N GLU A 212 -4.62 -16.25 12.66
CA GLU A 212 -5.23 -15.22 13.51
C GLU A 212 -5.99 -14.17 12.68
N LEU A 213 -5.44 -13.74 11.55
CA LEU A 213 -6.11 -12.82 10.62
C LEU A 213 -7.33 -13.46 9.95
N ALA A 214 -7.26 -14.74 9.58
CA ALA A 214 -8.38 -15.45 8.98
C ALA A 214 -9.54 -15.62 9.97
N ASP A 215 -9.25 -15.93 11.23
CA ASP A 215 -10.26 -16.06 12.27
C ASP A 215 -10.87 -14.71 12.65
N LEU A 216 -10.08 -13.63 12.61
CA LEU A 216 -10.59 -12.27 12.76
C LEU A 216 -11.58 -11.90 11.64
N GLN A 217 -11.34 -12.33 10.40
CA GLN A 217 -12.24 -12.07 9.27
C GLN A 217 -13.56 -12.84 9.35
N LYS A 218 -13.59 -13.99 10.03
CA LYS A 218 -14.82 -14.79 10.22
C LYS A 218 -15.74 -14.18 11.28
N LYS A 219 -15.20 -13.44 12.26
CA LYS A 219 -15.95 -12.79 13.35
C LYS A 219 -16.64 -11.48 12.93
N LYS A 220 -17.00 -11.36 11.65
CA LYS A 220 -17.64 -10.17 11.07
C LYS A 220 -19.03 -9.91 11.61
#